data_AF-A0A7S4AYL3-F1
#
_entry.id   AF-A0A7S4AYL3-F1
#
_cell.length_a   1.000
_cell.length_b   1.000
_cell.length_c   1.000
_cell.angle_alpha   90.00
_cell.angle_beta   90.00
_cell.angle_gamma   90.00
#
_symmetry.space_group_name_H-M   'P 1'
#
loop_
_entity.id
_entity.type
_entity.pdbx_description
1 polymer ?
#
loop_
_entity_poly.entity_id
_entity_poly.type
_entity_poly.pdbx_seq_one_letter_code
_entity_poly.pdbx_strand_id
1 'polypeptide(L)'
;ERAGDSHAYRRAWREAVLIEHYFVSNNIKCVRNCSFSSSSIGLRGSYPKEDVHCTDVLQRTGCWGTIDYPEAQPWCTQDCYPTESEANNFVALRAPGTGARSFANALYAEFQIGNQENSDLQFESPSFVELYDAANDPWMLNNLAEASTANVQTAKSRMQTQLHEWLQCTGRSCR
;
A
#
# COMPACT_ATOMS: atom_id res chain seq x y z
N GLU A 1 11.95 -29.72 -8.59
CA GLU A 1 10.84 -29.79 -7.61
C GLU A 1 9.52 -29.70 -8.36
N ARG A 2 8.56 -30.58 -8.09
CA ARG A 2 7.23 -30.49 -8.73
C ARG A 2 6.45 -29.41 -7.98
N ALA A 3 6.09 -28.32 -8.67
CA ALA A 3 5.09 -27.39 -8.17
C ALA A 3 3.81 -28.20 -7.86
N GLY A 4 3.32 -28.14 -6.62
CA GLY A 4 2.13 -28.87 -6.19
C GLY A 4 0.88 -28.51 -6.99
N ASP A 5 -0.21 -29.26 -6.79
CA ASP A 5 -1.50 -29.04 -7.47
C ASP A 5 -1.98 -27.59 -7.29
N SER A 6 -1.84 -26.79 -8.34
CA SER A 6 -2.21 -25.38 -8.35
C SER A 6 -3.72 -25.17 -8.15
N HIS A 7 -4.56 -26.16 -8.48
CA HIS A 7 -6.00 -26.08 -8.21
C HIS A 7 -6.29 -26.31 -6.73
N ALA A 8 -5.61 -27.25 -6.06
CA ALA A 8 -5.71 -27.41 -4.61
C ALA A 8 -5.18 -26.16 -3.88
N TYR A 9 -4.07 -25.60 -4.34
CA TYR A 9 -3.52 -24.35 -3.82
C TYR A 9 -4.49 -23.17 -3.97
N ARG A 10 -5.12 -23.00 -5.14
CA ARG A 10 -6.15 -21.96 -5.36
C ARG A 10 -7.40 -22.17 -4.52
N ARG A 11 -7.84 -23.42 -4.30
CA ARG A 11 -8.98 -23.75 -3.42
C ARG A 11 -8.68 -23.51 -1.95
N ALA A 12 -7.41 -23.59 -1.55
CA ALA A 12 -6.93 -23.30 -0.20
C ALA A 12 -6.44 -21.85 -0.04
N TRP A 13 -6.59 -21.01 -1.07
CA TRP A 13 -6.14 -19.63 -1.02
C TRP A 13 -7.03 -18.85 -0.07
N ARG A 14 -6.41 -17.98 0.74
CA ARG A 14 -7.07 -17.18 1.77
C ARG A 14 -8.31 -16.46 1.23
N GLU A 15 -9.44 -16.59 1.92
CA GLU A 15 -10.69 -15.90 1.56
C GLU A 15 -10.53 -14.38 1.60
N ALA A 16 -9.66 -13.89 2.50
CA ALA A 16 -9.27 -12.50 2.62
C ALA A 16 -7.82 -12.37 3.13
N VAL A 17 -7.22 -11.21 2.89
CA VAL A 17 -5.90 -10.81 3.37
C VAL A 17 -6.05 -9.48 4.08
N LEU A 18 -5.64 -9.42 5.34
CA LEU A 18 -5.43 -8.17 6.08
C LEU A 18 -4.07 -7.57 5.68
N ILE A 19 -4.06 -6.27 5.47
CA ILE A 19 -2.87 -5.47 5.16
C ILE A 19 -2.86 -4.31 6.14
N GLU A 20 -1.72 -4.08 6.77
CA GLU A 20 -1.51 -2.98 7.70
C GLU A 20 -0.24 -2.24 7.28
N HIS A 21 -0.32 -0.92 7.23
CA HIS A 21 0.83 -0.05 7.00
C HIS A 21 0.75 1.12 7.98
N TYR A 22 1.86 1.36 8.66
CA TYR A 22 2.01 2.43 9.61
C TYR A 22 3.19 3.29 9.21
N PHE A 23 2.97 4.59 9.19
CA PHE A 23 3.98 5.62 9.06
C PHE A 23 5.07 5.42 10.10
N VAL A 24 6.32 5.40 9.63
CA VAL A 24 7.50 5.33 10.49
C VAL A 24 8.22 6.67 10.50
N SER A 25 8.47 7.26 9.33
CA SER A 25 9.17 8.53 9.22
C SER A 25 8.83 9.25 7.92
N ASN A 26 8.93 10.58 7.95
CA ASN A 26 8.73 11.39 6.75
C ASN A 26 9.80 11.03 5.72
N ASN A 27 9.36 10.79 4.49
CA ASN A 27 10.25 10.43 3.40
C ASN A 27 9.81 11.16 2.14
N ILE A 28 10.53 12.23 1.82
CA ILE A 28 10.32 13.05 0.63
C ILE A 28 11.30 12.59 -0.45
N LYS A 29 10.75 12.24 -1.62
CA LYS A 29 11.51 11.88 -2.81
C LYS A 29 11.45 13.00 -3.83
N CYS A 30 12.60 13.36 -4.39
CA CYS A 30 12.73 14.31 -5.49
C CYS A 30 13.24 13.58 -6.73
N VAL A 31 12.78 14.00 -7.91
CA VAL A 31 13.10 13.32 -9.18
C VAL A 31 13.72 14.24 -10.24
N ARG A 32 13.86 15.53 -9.96
CA ARG A 32 14.50 16.51 -10.87
C ARG A 32 15.69 17.25 -10.25
N ASN A 33 16.45 17.90 -11.13
CA ASN A 33 17.68 18.63 -10.83
C ASN A 33 18.69 17.77 -10.06
N CYS A 34 19.09 16.67 -10.70
CA CYS A 34 19.85 15.65 -10.03
C CYS A 34 21.37 15.82 -10.21
N SER A 35 22.11 15.91 -9.12
CA SER A 35 23.58 16.00 -9.11
C SER A 35 24.16 14.69 -8.62
N PHE A 36 24.87 14.00 -9.52
CA PHE A 36 25.55 12.74 -9.21
C PHE A 36 27.05 12.98 -9.21
N SER A 37 27.69 12.77 -8.06
CA SER A 37 29.15 12.70 -7.96
C SER A 37 29.68 11.41 -8.60
N SER A 38 30.95 11.38 -8.97
CA SER A 38 31.63 10.16 -9.41
C SER A 38 31.60 9.03 -8.36
N SER A 39 31.47 9.37 -7.07
CA SER A 39 31.29 8.41 -5.97
C SER A 39 29.87 7.85 -5.84
N SER A 40 28.86 8.46 -6.45
CA SER A 40 27.47 7.97 -6.46
C SER A 40 27.12 7.18 -7.74
N ILE A 41 28.10 6.97 -8.63
CA ILE A 41 27.97 6.10 -9.82
C ILE A 41 27.73 4.62 -9.43
N GLY A 42 28.18 4.18 -8.25
CA GLY A 42 27.94 2.81 -7.76
C GLY A 42 26.45 2.46 -7.58
N LEU A 43 25.62 3.45 -7.22
CA LEU A 43 24.18 3.28 -7.04
C LEU A 43 23.39 3.25 -8.35
N ARG A 44 24.05 3.52 -9.49
CA ARG A 44 23.47 3.41 -10.83
C ARG A 44 23.57 1.99 -11.40
N GLY A 45 24.22 1.05 -10.71
CA GLY A 45 24.83 -0.11 -11.38
C GLY A 45 24.42 -1.50 -10.92
N SER A 46 23.74 -1.64 -9.80
CA SER A 46 23.74 -2.94 -9.12
C SER A 46 22.51 -3.81 -9.36
N TYR A 47 21.43 -3.31 -9.97
CA TYR A 47 20.27 -4.16 -10.27
C TYR A 47 20.64 -5.32 -11.21
N PRO A 48 20.23 -6.55 -10.93
CA PRO A 48 19.26 -6.98 -9.89
C PRO A 48 19.87 -7.37 -8.53
N LYS A 49 21.16 -7.12 -8.30
CA LYS A 49 21.90 -7.51 -7.08
C LYS A 49 21.71 -6.55 -5.90
N GLU A 50 21.31 -5.31 -6.14
CA GLU A 50 20.95 -4.31 -5.11
C GLU A 50 19.75 -3.49 -5.57
N ASP A 51 19.18 -2.71 -4.65
CA ASP A 51 18.02 -1.87 -4.89
C ASP A 51 18.29 -0.81 -5.96
N VAL A 52 17.28 -0.58 -6.81
CA VAL A 52 17.32 0.49 -7.81
C VAL A 52 16.82 1.78 -7.18
N HIS A 53 17.66 2.80 -7.20
CA HIS A 53 17.29 4.14 -6.77
C HIS A 53 16.77 5.01 -7.92
N CYS A 54 16.32 4.44 -9.04
CA CYS A 54 15.86 5.20 -10.21
C CYS A 54 14.54 4.70 -10.81
N THR A 55 13.68 5.65 -11.22
CA THR A 55 12.41 5.38 -11.89
C THR A 55 12.58 4.76 -13.27
N ASP A 56 13.68 5.09 -13.96
CA ASP A 56 14.09 4.43 -15.19
C ASP A 56 15.34 3.57 -14.93
N VAL A 57 15.13 2.26 -14.82
CA VAL A 57 16.20 1.27 -14.60
C VAL A 57 17.16 1.19 -15.80
N LEU A 58 16.65 1.46 -17.02
CA LEU A 58 17.37 1.27 -18.27
C LEU A 58 18.17 2.51 -18.66
N GLN A 59 17.53 3.69 -18.63
CA GLN A 59 18.15 4.95 -19.02
C GLN A 59 18.78 5.69 -17.83
N ARG A 60 18.32 5.41 -16.61
CA ARG A 60 18.90 5.96 -15.36
C ARG A 60 18.82 7.49 -15.28
N THR A 61 17.81 8.08 -15.93
CA THR A 61 17.62 9.53 -16.10
C THR A 61 16.67 10.17 -15.09
N GLY A 62 16.10 9.39 -14.16
CA GLY A 62 15.23 9.89 -13.09
C GLY A 62 15.45 9.14 -11.78
N CYS A 63 16.50 9.49 -11.04
CA CYS A 63 16.76 8.83 -9.76
C CYS A 63 16.01 9.50 -8.60
N TRP A 64 15.77 8.76 -7.54
CA TRP A 64 15.18 9.28 -6.31
C TRP A 64 16.29 9.93 -5.47
N GLY A 65 16.20 11.24 -5.27
CA GLY A 65 16.91 11.95 -4.21
C GLY A 65 16.04 12.01 -2.96
N THR A 66 16.64 11.98 -1.77
CA THR A 66 15.95 12.32 -0.51
C THR A 66 16.49 13.64 0.01
N ILE A 67 15.61 14.49 0.54
CA ILE A 67 15.98 15.75 1.19
C ILE A 67 16.05 15.66 2.72
N ASP A 68 15.57 14.55 3.30
CA ASP A 68 15.44 14.38 4.74
C ASP A 68 16.75 13.96 5.42
N TYR A 69 17.78 13.60 4.64
CA TYR A 69 19.09 13.19 5.13
C TYR A 69 20.20 14.12 4.62
N PRO A 70 20.56 15.19 5.35
CA PRO A 70 21.58 16.16 4.91
C PRO A 70 22.99 15.57 4.76
N GLU A 71 23.26 14.42 5.39
CA GLU A 71 24.53 13.69 5.24
C GLU A 71 24.64 12.96 3.89
N ALA A 72 23.50 12.62 3.29
CA ALA A 72 23.40 12.12 1.93
C ALA A 72 23.02 13.30 1.03
N GLN A 73 24.01 14.09 0.61
CA GLN A 73 23.85 15.18 -0.38
C GLN A 73 22.68 14.90 -1.34
N PRO A 74 21.57 15.66 -1.31
CA PRO A 74 20.34 15.30 -2.01
C PRO A 74 20.64 15.20 -3.50
N TRP A 75 20.62 13.97 -4.02
CA TRP A 75 20.99 13.72 -5.41
C TRP A 75 20.00 14.30 -6.40
N CYS A 76 18.79 14.68 -5.96
CA CYS A 76 17.76 15.39 -6.70
C CYS A 76 17.10 16.38 -5.74
N THR A 77 16.73 17.56 -6.23
CA THR A 77 16.30 18.70 -5.38
C THR A 77 15.03 19.38 -5.88
N GLN A 78 14.48 18.95 -7.02
CA GLN A 78 13.25 19.48 -7.59
C GLN A 78 12.22 18.38 -7.82
N ASP A 79 10.97 18.77 -7.99
CA ASP A 79 9.81 17.88 -8.09
C ASP A 79 9.77 16.86 -6.95
N CYS A 80 9.83 17.41 -5.74
CA CYS A 80 9.77 16.63 -4.53
C CYS A 80 8.32 16.31 -4.18
N TYR A 81 8.06 15.06 -3.83
CA TYR A 81 6.77 14.60 -3.33
C TYR A 81 6.99 13.72 -2.10
N PRO A 82 6.11 13.79 -1.09
CA PRO A 82 6.15 12.88 0.04
C PRO A 82 5.79 11.48 -0.46
N THR A 83 6.69 10.52 -0.25
CA THR A 83 6.38 9.09 -0.39
C THR A 83 5.86 8.48 0.89
N GLU A 84 6.21 9.08 2.03
CA GLU A 84 5.76 8.68 3.35
C GLU A 84 5.48 9.95 4.16
N SER A 85 4.30 10.01 4.78
CA SER A 85 3.89 11.08 5.70
C SER A 85 2.92 10.51 6.72
N GLU A 86 2.64 11.25 7.80
CA GLU A 86 1.66 10.84 8.82
C GLU A 86 0.25 10.61 8.26
N ALA A 87 -0.03 10.96 7.01
CA ALA A 87 -1.28 10.64 6.33
C ALA A 87 -1.30 9.25 5.66
N ASN A 88 -0.17 8.54 5.60
CA ASN A 88 -0.04 7.27 4.86
C ASN A 88 -0.33 6.02 5.71
N ASN A 89 -0.88 6.14 6.91
CA ASN A 89 -1.27 4.96 7.68
C ASN A 89 -2.57 4.38 7.13
N PHE A 90 -2.61 3.06 6.92
CA PHE A 90 -3.84 2.40 6.54
C PHE A 90 -3.94 0.96 7.03
N VAL A 91 -5.18 0.52 7.16
CA VAL A 91 -5.56 -0.87 7.34
C VAL A 91 -6.50 -1.26 6.20
N ALA A 92 -6.30 -2.43 5.62
CA ALA A 92 -7.05 -2.85 4.45
C ALA A 92 -7.38 -4.33 4.46
N LEU A 93 -8.53 -4.65 3.88
CA LEU A 93 -8.99 -6.01 3.65
C LEU A 93 -9.10 -6.26 2.14
N ARG A 94 -8.27 -7.17 1.64
CA ARG A 94 -8.33 -7.65 0.26
C ARG A 94 -9.03 -9.00 0.23
N ALA A 95 -10.18 -9.07 -0.44
CA ALA A 95 -10.94 -10.31 -0.63
C ALA A 95 -10.75 -10.83 -2.08
N PRO A 96 -9.75 -11.68 -2.35
CA PRO A 96 -9.47 -12.17 -3.72
C PRO A 96 -10.48 -13.21 -4.22
N GLY A 97 -11.34 -13.74 -3.34
CA GLY A 97 -12.15 -14.92 -3.60
C GLY A 97 -13.29 -14.74 -4.61
N THR A 98 -13.69 -15.86 -5.20
CA THR A 98 -14.92 -16.08 -6.01
C THR A 98 -16.10 -16.60 -5.18
N GLY A 99 -16.01 -16.52 -3.85
CA GLY A 99 -16.96 -17.15 -2.93
C GLY A 99 -18.31 -16.42 -2.86
N ALA A 100 -19.35 -17.12 -2.39
CA ALA A 100 -20.75 -16.65 -2.29
C ALA A 100 -20.99 -15.46 -1.33
N ARG A 101 -19.93 -14.80 -0.85
CA ARG A 101 -20.03 -13.52 -0.16
C ARG A 101 -20.16 -12.46 -1.25
N SER A 102 -21.14 -11.57 -1.10
CA SER A 102 -21.60 -10.58 -2.10
C SER A 102 -20.56 -9.61 -2.69
N PHE A 103 -19.28 -9.74 -2.33
CA PHE A 103 -18.15 -8.91 -2.79
C PHE A 103 -16.94 -9.80 -3.08
N ALA A 104 -17.12 -10.64 -4.10
CA ALA A 104 -16.01 -11.39 -4.69
C ALA A 104 -15.06 -10.39 -5.36
N ASN A 105 -13.76 -10.56 -5.13
CA ASN A 105 -12.73 -9.73 -5.72
C ASN A 105 -12.81 -8.22 -5.36
N ALA A 106 -12.93 -7.88 -4.08
CA ALA A 106 -12.98 -6.49 -3.59
C ALA A 106 -11.73 -6.08 -2.78
N LEU A 107 -11.50 -4.77 -2.65
CA LEU A 107 -10.55 -4.16 -1.72
C LEU A 107 -11.26 -3.06 -0.92
N TYR A 108 -11.07 -3.07 0.39
CA TYR A 108 -11.52 -2.01 1.29
C TYR A 108 -10.34 -1.53 2.13
N ALA A 109 -10.16 -0.22 2.27
CA ALA A 109 -9.07 0.36 3.06
C ALA A 109 -9.55 1.57 3.86
N GLU A 110 -9.03 1.72 5.07
CA GLU A 110 -9.25 2.85 5.96
C GLU A 110 -7.93 3.53 6.24
N PHE A 111 -7.88 4.85 6.00
CA PHE A 111 -6.70 5.68 6.20
C PHE A 111 -6.90 6.57 7.41
N GLN A 112 -5.89 6.67 8.26
CA GLN A 112 -5.92 7.56 9.42
C GLN A 112 -4.66 8.41 9.47
N ILE A 113 -4.85 9.72 9.65
CA ILE A 113 -3.74 10.63 9.88
C ILE A 113 -3.23 10.47 11.32
N GLY A 114 -1.93 10.28 11.47
CA GLY A 114 -1.25 10.28 12.76
C GLY A 114 0.11 9.58 12.71
N ASN A 115 0.71 9.42 13.89
CA ASN A 115 2.06 8.89 14.04
C ASN A 115 2.07 7.85 15.17
N GLN A 116 2.36 6.60 14.83
CA GLN A 116 2.38 5.48 15.78
C GLN A 116 3.47 5.65 16.85
N GLU A 117 4.51 6.45 16.60
CA GLU A 117 5.53 6.78 17.61
C GLU A 117 4.97 7.64 18.76
N ASN A 118 3.92 8.44 18.47
CA ASN A 118 3.31 9.34 19.44
C ASN A 118 2.10 8.72 20.15
N SER A 119 1.30 7.95 19.42
CA SER A 119 0.08 7.30 19.93
C SER A 119 -0.39 6.19 19.00
N ASP A 120 -0.99 5.13 19.56
CA ASP A 120 -1.50 4.04 18.75
C ASP A 120 -2.65 4.49 17.83
N LEU A 121 -2.55 4.13 16.55
CA LEU A 121 -3.62 4.37 15.57
C LEU A 121 -4.67 3.25 15.63
N GLN A 122 -5.92 3.64 15.88
CA GLN A 122 -7.03 2.71 16.17
C GLN A 122 -8.05 2.56 15.04
N PHE A 123 -8.04 3.43 14.03
CA PHE A 123 -8.94 3.41 12.87
C PHE A 123 -10.45 3.48 13.20
N GLU A 124 -10.83 3.92 14.40
CA GLU A 124 -12.24 4.10 14.79
C GLU A 124 -12.94 5.24 14.02
N SER A 125 -12.17 6.23 13.58
CA SER A 125 -12.65 7.38 12.80
C SER A 125 -11.65 7.69 11.68
N PRO A 126 -11.65 6.89 10.59
CA PRO A 126 -10.70 7.07 9.50
C PRO A 126 -10.91 8.41 8.80
N SER A 127 -9.80 9.04 8.42
CA SER A 127 -9.77 10.31 7.69
C SER A 127 -10.19 10.15 6.24
N PHE A 128 -9.99 8.96 5.66
CA PHE A 128 -10.36 8.63 4.29
C PHE A 128 -10.63 7.13 4.17
N VAL A 129 -11.50 6.75 3.25
CA VAL A 129 -11.89 5.35 3.02
C VAL A 129 -11.90 5.06 1.53
N GLU A 130 -11.39 3.89 1.18
CA GLU A 130 -11.43 3.37 -0.17
C GLU A 130 -12.22 2.06 -0.23
N LEU A 131 -13.01 1.91 -1.30
CA LEU A 131 -13.68 0.67 -1.64
C LEU A 131 -13.60 0.47 -3.14
N TYR A 132 -13.04 -0.65 -3.57
CA TYR A 132 -12.93 -0.99 -4.99
C TYR A 132 -13.51 -2.37 -5.28
N ASP A 133 -14.20 -2.45 -6.41
CA ASP A 133 -14.59 -3.70 -7.05
C ASP A 133 -13.51 -4.06 -8.07
N ALA A 134 -12.55 -4.90 -7.68
CA ALA A 134 -11.43 -5.28 -8.52
C ALA A 134 -11.82 -6.25 -9.65
N ALA A 135 -13.07 -6.74 -9.70
CA ALA A 135 -13.56 -7.53 -10.83
C ALA A 135 -13.95 -6.62 -12.00
N ASN A 136 -14.61 -5.50 -11.70
CA ASN A 136 -15.06 -4.55 -12.72
C ASN A 136 -14.09 -3.39 -12.94
N ASP A 137 -13.24 -3.10 -11.95
CA ASP A 137 -12.19 -2.07 -12.00
C ASP A 137 -10.85 -2.67 -11.52
N PRO A 138 -10.16 -3.45 -12.38
CA PRO A 138 -8.92 -4.12 -12.00
C PRO A 138 -7.76 -3.16 -11.68
N TRP A 139 -7.88 -1.90 -12.09
CA TRP A 139 -6.89 -0.85 -11.85
C TRP A 139 -7.23 0.01 -10.63
N MET A 140 -8.39 -0.21 -10.00
CA MET A 140 -8.83 0.47 -8.78
C MET A 140 -8.78 2.00 -8.93
N LEU A 141 -9.32 2.51 -10.04
CA LEU A 141 -9.33 3.93 -10.36
C LEU A 141 -10.64 4.62 -9.91
N ASN A 142 -11.68 3.84 -9.58
CA ASN A 142 -12.98 4.36 -9.20
C ASN A 142 -13.33 3.98 -7.76
N ASN A 143 -13.03 4.88 -6.82
CA ASN A 143 -13.35 4.68 -5.41
C ASN A 143 -14.88 4.72 -5.19
N LEU A 144 -15.44 3.60 -4.76
CA LEU A 144 -16.87 3.42 -4.51
C LEU A 144 -17.29 3.83 -3.09
N ALA A 145 -16.38 4.20 -2.20
CA ALA A 145 -16.67 4.41 -0.77
C ALA A 145 -17.77 5.46 -0.50
N GLU A 146 -17.92 6.44 -1.39
CA GLU A 146 -18.91 7.51 -1.31
C GLU A 146 -20.19 7.24 -2.13
N ALA A 147 -20.26 6.13 -2.86
CA ALA A 147 -21.43 5.82 -3.68
C ALA A 147 -22.62 5.40 -2.80
N SER A 148 -23.78 6.01 -3.01
CA SER A 148 -24.98 5.86 -2.16
C SER A 148 -25.84 4.63 -2.48
N THR A 149 -25.43 3.76 -3.41
CA THR A 149 -26.23 2.58 -3.76
C THR A 149 -26.27 1.59 -2.60
N ALA A 150 -27.44 0.98 -2.37
CA ALA A 150 -27.64 0.05 -1.26
C ALA A 150 -26.62 -1.11 -1.26
N ASN A 151 -26.26 -1.63 -2.43
CA ASN A 151 -25.28 -2.69 -2.58
C ASN A 151 -23.88 -2.25 -2.13
N VAL A 152 -23.45 -1.06 -2.54
CA VAL A 152 -22.13 -0.52 -2.15
C VAL A 152 -22.08 -0.20 -0.66
N GLN A 153 -23.11 0.39 -0.09
CA GLN A 153 -23.17 0.67 1.35
C GLN A 153 -23.16 -0.62 2.18
N THR A 154 -23.89 -1.65 1.73
CA THR A 154 -23.85 -2.99 2.35
C THR A 154 -22.44 -3.59 2.26
N ALA A 155 -21.74 -3.39 1.13
CA ALA A 155 -20.35 -3.81 0.94
C ALA A 155 -19.41 -3.17 1.94
N LYS A 156 -19.44 -1.84 1.96
CA LYS A 156 -18.62 -1.00 2.82
C LYS A 156 -18.77 -1.43 4.27
N SER A 157 -20.01 -1.48 4.76
CA SER A 157 -20.30 -1.88 6.14
C SER A 157 -19.80 -3.30 6.46
N ARG A 158 -20.02 -4.27 5.58
CA ARG A 158 -19.57 -5.65 5.81
C ARG A 158 -18.04 -5.77 5.85
N MET A 159 -17.35 -5.13 4.90
CA MET A 159 -15.89 -5.18 4.83
C MET A 159 -15.26 -4.40 5.98
N GLN A 160 -15.86 -3.28 6.39
CA GLN A 160 -15.48 -2.54 7.59
C GLN A 160 -15.59 -3.41 8.84
N THR A 161 -16.74 -4.05 9.08
CA THR A 161 -16.89 -4.95 10.23
C THR A 161 -15.83 -6.05 10.23
N GLN A 162 -15.62 -6.72 9.09
CA GLN A 162 -14.65 -7.79 8.99
C GLN A 162 -13.21 -7.30 9.19
N LEU A 163 -12.86 -6.11 8.69
CA LEU A 163 -11.55 -5.51 8.89
C LEU A 163 -11.29 -5.27 10.39
N HIS A 164 -12.24 -4.67 11.09
CA HIS A 164 -12.12 -4.37 12.51
C HIS A 164 -12.10 -5.63 13.39
N GLU A 165 -12.86 -6.66 13.04
CA GLU A 165 -12.77 -7.98 13.69
C GLU A 165 -11.35 -8.57 13.58
N TRP A 166 -10.73 -8.42 12.40
CA TRP A 166 -9.38 -8.92 12.14
C TRP A 166 -8.31 -8.16 12.94
N LEU A 167 -8.41 -6.83 13.00
CA LEU A 167 -7.53 -5.99 13.80
C LEU A 167 -7.58 -6.36 15.28
N GLN A 168 -8.79 -6.57 15.82
CA GLN A 168 -8.97 -6.92 17.23
C GLN A 168 -8.43 -8.31 17.59
N CYS A 169 -8.47 -9.29 16.68
CA CYS A 169 -8.12 -10.66 17.02
C CYS A 169 -6.63 -10.99 16.90
N THR A 170 -5.79 -10.07 16.41
CA THR A 170 -4.34 -10.24 16.19
C THR A 170 -3.96 -11.54 15.46
N GLY A 171 -4.83 -12.03 14.58
CA GLY A 171 -4.63 -13.22 13.75
C GLY A 171 -4.66 -14.58 14.46
N ARG A 172 -4.78 -14.67 15.79
CA ARG A 172 -4.75 -15.96 16.52
C ARG A 172 -6.11 -16.61 16.72
N SER A 173 -7.19 -15.83 16.74
CA SER A 173 -8.53 -16.31 17.14
C SER A 173 -9.68 -15.86 16.23
N CYS A 174 -9.40 -15.18 15.11
CA CYS A 174 -10.45 -14.81 14.15
C CYS A 174 -11.05 -16.04 13.48
N ARG A 175 -12.37 -16.15 13.49
CA ARG A 175 -13.14 -17.12 12.70
C ARG A 175 -14.02 -16.39 11.71
#